data_AF-A0A914VX56-F1
#
_entry.id   AF-A0A914VX56-F1
#
_cell.length_a   1.000
_cell.length_b   1.000
_cell.length_c   1.000
_cell.angle_alpha   90.00
_cell.angle_beta   90.00
_cell.angle_gamma   90.00
#
_symmetry.space_group_name_H-M   'P 1'
#
loop_
_entity.id
_entity.type
_entity.pdbx_description
1 polymer ?
#
loop_
_entity_poly.entity_id
_entity_poly.type
_entity_poly.pdbx_seq_one_letter_code
_entity_poly.pdbx_strand_id
1 'polypeptide(L)'
;MVFLQNGTDDSKVLAINNRNAFFNYQYFMVFINAPLGLFSCLMRIVKATAFGLWSLPRLDGSTLSRRFEQYDNGYGAYVSLLHLENSVNNPVVVVFINLLMESQKKRISRSIQASAFRLEKSLTFFDSKSLFSNRRVIRNRWHLYVTLINNPALRTSRRTRLDVPTMVNRMIQTAAGLHDYLLDDWHYQGYDNPSWHM
;
A
#
# COMPACT_ATOMS: atom_id res chain seq x y z
N MET A 1 13.41 0.99 -56.58
CA MET A 1 12.09 0.37 -56.34
C MET A 1 11.24 0.58 -57.59
N VAL A 2 11.11 -0.43 -58.46
CA VAL A 2 10.40 -0.35 -59.77
C VAL A 2 9.20 -1.33 -59.82
N PHE A 3 8.89 -2.01 -58.71
CA PHE A 3 7.89 -3.08 -58.67
C PHE A 3 6.52 -2.67 -58.15
N LEU A 4 6.40 -1.47 -57.55
CA LEU A 4 5.14 -0.94 -57.05
C LEU A 4 4.56 0.01 -58.09
N GLN A 5 3.40 -0.35 -58.65
CA GLN A 5 2.63 0.56 -59.49
C GLN A 5 1.72 1.39 -58.58
N ASN A 6 1.83 2.72 -58.63
CA ASN A 6 0.86 3.58 -57.96
C ASN A 6 -0.45 3.48 -58.74
N GLY A 7 -1.53 3.07 -58.06
CA GLY A 7 -2.85 2.92 -58.68
C GLY A 7 -3.30 4.28 -59.21
N THR A 8 -3.26 4.44 -60.53
CA THR A 8 -3.99 5.52 -61.19
C THR A 8 -5.39 4.95 -61.41
N ASP A 9 -6.37 5.58 -60.74
CA ASP A 9 -7.82 5.34 -60.75
C ASP A 9 -8.40 4.49 -59.58
N ASP A 10 -8.85 5.26 -58.57
CA ASP A 10 -9.92 5.08 -57.57
C ASP A 10 -10.11 3.76 -56.79
N SER A 11 -9.24 2.77 -56.99
CA SER A 11 -9.16 1.59 -56.13
C SER A 11 -7.75 1.49 -55.55
N LYS A 12 -7.62 1.80 -54.25
CA LYS A 12 -6.39 1.70 -53.46
C LYS A 12 -5.96 0.23 -53.31
N VAL A 13 -5.51 -0.39 -54.38
CA VAL A 13 -4.92 -1.73 -54.35
C VAL A 13 -3.52 -1.63 -54.92
N LEU A 14 -2.51 -1.80 -54.06
CA LEU A 14 -1.10 -1.84 -54.45
C LEU A 14 -0.89 -3.07 -55.36
N ALA A 15 -0.82 -2.84 -56.68
CA ALA A 15 -0.53 -3.89 -57.64
C ALA A 15 0.99 -4.02 -57.85
N ILE A 16 1.49 -5.26 -57.82
CA ILE A 16 2.89 -5.57 -58.12
C ILE A 16 3.05 -5.68 -59.64
N ASN A 17 3.89 -4.83 -60.22
CA ASN A 17 4.24 -4.92 -61.63
C ASN A 17 5.33 -5.99 -61.83
N ASN A 18 5.11 -6.92 -62.76
CA ASN A 18 5.98 -8.06 -63.09
C ASN A 18 6.30 -8.98 -61.90
N ARG A 19 5.36 -9.90 -61.62
CA ARG A 19 5.43 -10.87 -60.52
C ARG A 19 6.68 -11.78 -60.58
N ASN A 20 7.14 -12.15 -61.77
CA ASN A 20 8.29 -13.05 -61.96
C ASN A 20 9.61 -12.35 -61.62
N ALA A 21 9.78 -11.10 -62.03
CA ALA A 21 10.95 -10.30 -61.65
C ALA A 21 11.01 -10.05 -60.14
N PHE A 22 9.85 -9.82 -59.51
CA PHE A 22 9.74 -9.67 -58.06
C PHE A 22 10.16 -10.96 -57.31
N PHE A 23 9.71 -12.14 -57.74
CA PHE A 23 10.13 -13.39 -57.11
C PHE A 23 11.62 -13.67 -57.24
N ASN A 24 12.22 -13.40 -58.41
CA ASN A 24 13.67 -13.54 -58.59
C ASN A 24 14.44 -12.56 -57.69
N TYR A 25 13.99 -11.30 -57.60
CA TYR A 25 14.57 -10.31 -56.70
C TYR A 25 14.47 -10.75 -55.24
N GLN A 26 13.30 -11.22 -54.80
CA GLN A 26 13.08 -11.72 -53.45
C GLN A 26 14.00 -12.91 -53.14
N TYR A 27 14.19 -13.82 -54.09
CA TYR A 27 15.10 -14.96 -53.95
C TYR A 27 16.54 -14.51 -53.68
N PHE A 28 17.08 -13.58 -54.48
CA PHE A 28 18.42 -13.03 -54.23
C PHE A 28 18.50 -12.23 -52.92
N MET A 29 17.45 -11.50 -52.59
CA MET A 29 17.39 -10.73 -51.34
C MET A 29 17.42 -11.61 -50.09
N VAL A 30 16.88 -12.84 -50.13
CA VAL A 30 16.99 -13.77 -48.99
C VAL A 30 18.45 -14.07 -48.64
N PHE A 31 19.31 -14.28 -49.63
CA PHE A 31 20.74 -14.54 -49.41
C PHE A 31 21.51 -13.36 -48.82
N ILE A 32 21.09 -12.12 -49.13
CA ILE A 32 21.70 -10.91 -48.57
C ILE A 32 21.12 -10.60 -47.18
N ASN A 33 19.81 -10.78 -47.01
CA ASN A 33 19.13 -10.51 -45.74
C ASN A 33 19.45 -11.52 -44.65
N ALA A 34 19.77 -12.77 -44.98
CA ALA A 34 20.15 -13.79 -44.00
C ALA A 34 21.40 -13.41 -43.18
N PRO A 35 22.58 -13.11 -43.79
CA PRO A 35 23.75 -12.67 -43.05
C PRO A 35 23.58 -11.29 -42.40
N LEU A 36 22.84 -10.36 -43.03
CA LEU A 36 22.51 -9.06 -42.42
C LEU A 36 21.64 -9.22 -41.17
N GLY A 37 20.68 -10.14 -41.19
CA GLY A 37 19.84 -10.49 -40.05
C GLY A 37 20.66 -11.10 -38.92
N LEU A 38 21.61 -11.98 -39.25
CA LEU A 38 22.56 -12.54 -38.28
C LEU A 38 23.42 -11.45 -37.64
N PHE A 39 24.01 -10.57 -38.45
CA PHE A 39 24.81 -9.44 -37.96
C PHE A 39 23.99 -8.49 -37.08
N SER A 40 22.75 -8.19 -37.48
CA SER A 40 21.82 -7.39 -36.68
C SER A 40 21.48 -8.05 -35.34
N CYS A 41 21.34 -9.38 -35.30
CA CYS A 41 21.12 -10.13 -34.07
C CYS A 41 22.33 -10.05 -33.13
N LEU A 42 23.55 -10.21 -33.66
CA LEU A 42 24.79 -10.05 -32.90
C LEU A 42 24.92 -8.65 -32.32
N MET A 43 24.69 -7.61 -33.14
CA MET A 43 24.70 -6.21 -32.68
C MET A 43 23.64 -5.95 -31.61
N ARG A 44 22.48 -6.60 -31.68
CA ARG A 44 21.43 -6.51 -30.66
C ARG A 44 21.90 -7.09 -29.33
N ILE A 45 22.59 -8.24 -29.34
CA ILE A 45 23.14 -8.88 -28.13
C ILE A 45 24.20 -7.98 -27.51
N VAL A 46 25.16 -7.47 -28.30
CA VAL A 46 26.23 -6.58 -27.81
C VAL A 46 25.66 -5.31 -27.18
N LYS A 47 24.66 -4.68 -27.81
CA LYS A 47 24.01 -3.50 -27.22
C LYS A 47 23.31 -3.85 -25.91
N ALA A 48 22.55 -4.95 -25.88
CA ALA A 48 21.83 -5.37 -24.68
C ALA A 48 22.76 -5.66 -23.49
N THR A 49 23.88 -6.34 -23.73
CA THR A 49 24.87 -6.62 -22.67
C THR A 49 25.59 -5.36 -22.22
N ALA A 50 25.98 -4.47 -23.14
CA ALA A 50 26.62 -3.20 -22.78
C ALA A 50 25.71 -2.31 -21.92
N PHE A 51 24.43 -2.15 -22.30
CA PHE A 51 23.44 -1.42 -21.50
C PHE A 51 23.13 -2.12 -20.17
N GLY A 52 23.08 -3.45 -20.17
CA GLY A 52 22.96 -4.25 -18.95
C GLY A 52 24.08 -3.94 -17.97
N LEU A 53 25.35 -4.12 -18.39
CA LEU A 53 26.53 -3.88 -17.55
C LEU A 53 26.62 -2.44 -17.04
N TRP A 54 26.28 -1.45 -17.88
CA TRP A 54 26.24 -0.05 -17.47
C TRP A 54 25.19 0.20 -16.38
N SER A 55 24.07 -0.51 -16.44
CA SER A 55 22.94 -0.31 -15.53
C SER A 55 23.05 -1.15 -14.25
N LEU A 56 23.81 -2.24 -14.23
CA LEU A 56 24.04 -3.07 -13.03
C LEU A 56 24.40 -2.29 -11.75
N PRO A 57 25.32 -1.30 -11.76
CA PRO A 57 25.63 -0.53 -10.56
C PRO A 57 24.53 0.47 -10.16
N ARG A 58 23.59 0.80 -11.05
CA ARG A 58 22.42 1.64 -10.74
C ARG A 58 21.21 0.75 -10.48
N LEU A 59 20.92 0.52 -9.20
CA LEU A 59 19.77 -0.26 -8.74
C LEU A 59 18.41 0.48 -8.90
N ASP A 60 18.44 1.73 -9.37
CA ASP A 60 17.25 2.60 -9.49
C ASP A 60 16.18 2.06 -10.46
N GLY A 61 16.48 1.05 -11.28
CA GLY A 61 15.52 0.40 -12.16
C GLY A 61 15.92 -1.01 -12.57
N SER A 62 14.93 -1.89 -12.76
CA SER A 62 15.20 -3.24 -13.25
C SER A 62 15.61 -3.22 -14.72
N THR A 63 16.68 -3.95 -15.04
CA THR A 63 17.14 -4.16 -16.42
C THR A 63 16.24 -5.13 -17.20
N LEU A 64 15.37 -5.86 -16.48
CA LEU A 64 14.40 -6.78 -17.05
C LEU A 64 13.13 -6.04 -17.49
N SER A 65 12.38 -6.67 -18.40
CA SER A 65 11.04 -6.17 -18.78
C SER A 65 10.12 -6.16 -17.57
N ARG A 66 9.16 -5.24 -17.54
CA ARG A 66 8.20 -5.01 -16.42
C ARG A 66 7.50 -6.28 -15.89
N ARG A 67 7.33 -7.30 -16.73
CA ARG A 67 6.73 -8.59 -16.31
C ARG A 67 7.68 -9.51 -15.56
N PHE A 68 8.98 -9.33 -15.76
CA PHE A 68 10.04 -10.14 -15.17
C PHE A 68 10.85 -9.38 -14.10
N GLU A 69 10.42 -8.17 -13.74
CA GLU A 69 10.99 -7.33 -12.68
C GLU A 69 11.10 -8.07 -11.33
N GLN A 70 10.18 -9.01 -11.07
CA GLN A 70 10.20 -9.87 -9.87
C GLN A 70 11.37 -10.85 -9.81
N TYR A 71 12.00 -11.18 -10.94
CA TYR A 71 13.15 -12.07 -11.01
C TYR A 71 14.48 -11.33 -10.81
N ASP A 72 14.44 -10.00 -10.79
CA ASP A 72 15.60 -9.16 -10.51
C ASP A 72 15.73 -8.94 -8.98
N ASN A 73 16.54 -9.80 -8.35
CA ASN A 73 16.72 -9.76 -6.90
C ASN A 73 17.40 -8.45 -6.42
N GLY A 74 18.23 -7.83 -7.26
CA GLY A 74 18.88 -6.56 -6.93
C GLY A 74 17.85 -5.43 -6.83
N TYR A 75 16.99 -5.32 -7.84
CA TYR A 75 15.91 -4.36 -7.84
C TYR A 75 14.86 -4.64 -6.74
N GLY A 76 14.50 -5.91 -6.51
CA GLY A 76 13.61 -6.29 -5.42
C GLY A 76 14.13 -5.90 -4.02
N ALA A 77 15.43 -6.08 -3.79
CA ALA A 77 16.09 -5.65 -2.55
C ALA A 77 16.08 -4.12 -2.40
N TYR A 78 16.31 -3.37 -3.48
CA TYR A 78 16.24 -1.91 -3.49
C TYR A 78 14.83 -1.39 -3.14
N VAL A 79 13.78 -1.93 -3.77
CA VAL A 79 12.39 -1.56 -3.46
C VAL A 79 12.05 -1.87 -2.00
N SER A 80 12.52 -3.01 -1.50
CA SER A 80 12.32 -3.41 -0.11
C SER A 80 13.01 -2.45 0.87
N LEU A 81 14.24 -2.03 0.56
CA LEU A 81 14.97 -1.02 1.32
C LEU A 81 14.21 0.32 1.33
N LEU A 82 13.72 0.77 0.17
CA LEU A 82 12.99 2.02 0.06
C LEU A 82 11.70 2.02 0.91
N HIS A 83 10.96 0.91 0.92
CA HIS A 83 9.79 0.76 1.78
C HIS A 83 10.14 0.74 3.27
N LEU A 84 11.25 0.08 3.64
CA LEU A 84 11.75 0.06 5.00
C LEU A 84 12.17 1.46 5.46
N GLU A 85 12.96 2.17 4.65
CA GLU A 85 13.42 3.53 4.93
C GLU A 85 12.23 4.49 5.06
N ASN A 86 11.25 4.42 4.16
CA ASN A 86 10.06 5.24 4.26
C ASN A 86 9.22 4.93 5.52
N SER A 87 9.20 3.67 5.97
CA SER A 87 8.46 3.27 7.16
C SER A 87 9.17 3.70 8.46
N VAL A 88 10.50 3.64 8.49
CA VAL A 88 11.32 3.99 9.66
C VAL A 88 11.59 5.49 9.75
N ASN A 89 11.96 6.12 8.64
CA ASN A 89 12.38 7.53 8.58
C ASN A 89 11.26 8.47 8.12
N ASN A 90 10.00 8.16 8.44
CA ASN A 90 8.88 9.03 8.06
C ASN A 90 8.94 10.37 8.86
N PRO A 91 9.21 11.51 8.21
CA PRO A 91 9.38 12.78 8.92
C PRO A 91 8.09 13.23 9.63
N VAL A 92 6.91 12.88 9.08
CA VAL A 92 5.62 13.23 9.68
C VAL A 92 5.45 12.52 11.03
N VAL A 93 5.83 11.25 11.12
CA VAL A 93 5.74 10.47 12.36
C VAL A 93 6.73 10.98 13.40
N VAL A 94 7.97 11.27 12.99
CA VAL A 94 9.00 11.82 13.90
C VAL A 94 8.57 13.17 14.48
N VAL A 95 8.08 14.09 13.63
CA VAL A 95 7.58 15.40 14.09
C VAL A 95 6.35 15.25 14.98
N PHE A 96 5.45 14.33 14.65
CA PHE A 96 4.27 14.04 15.47
C PHE A 96 4.65 13.53 16.87
N ILE A 97 5.59 12.58 16.97
CA ILE A 97 6.10 12.08 18.25
C ILE A 97 6.78 13.19 19.03
N ASN A 98 7.62 14.01 18.40
CA ASN A 98 8.26 15.15 19.06
C ASN A 98 7.23 16.15 19.60
N LEU A 99 6.17 16.46 18.82
CA LEU A 99 5.08 17.32 19.26
C LEU A 99 4.33 16.70 20.46
N LEU A 100 4.08 15.40 20.43
CA LEU A 100 3.45 14.69 21.54
C LEU A 100 4.33 14.71 22.79
N MET A 101 5.62 14.39 22.68
CA MET A 101 6.57 14.42 23.79
C MET A 101 6.67 15.81 24.41
N GLU A 102 6.77 16.85 23.59
CA GLU A 102 6.80 18.24 24.07
C GLU A 102 5.49 18.63 24.77
N SER A 103 4.35 18.17 24.23
CA SER A 103 3.05 18.40 24.87
C SER A 103 2.93 17.70 26.23
N GLN A 104 3.52 16.51 26.38
CA GLN A 104 3.53 15.75 27.64
C GLN A 104 4.47 16.39 28.66
N LYS A 105 5.70 16.76 28.26
CA LYS A 105 6.62 17.53 29.13
C LYS A 105 5.95 18.79 29.66
N LYS A 106 5.32 19.59 28.78
CA LYS A 106 4.55 20.77 29.18
C LYS A 106 3.38 20.46 30.11
N ARG A 107 2.75 19.28 30.02
CA ARG A 107 1.69 18.87 30.94
C ARG A 107 2.25 18.51 32.31
N ILE A 108 3.36 17.77 32.34
CA ILE A 108 4.05 17.35 33.57
C ILE A 108 4.62 18.57 34.31
N SER A 109 5.30 19.48 33.63
CA SER A 109 5.81 20.72 34.25
C SER A 109 4.66 21.57 34.82
N ARG A 110 3.54 21.67 34.10
CA ARG A 110 2.33 22.36 34.59
C ARG A 110 1.68 21.64 35.77
N SER A 111 1.67 20.31 35.81
CA SER A 111 1.13 19.59 36.96
C SER A 111 2.03 19.73 38.19
N ILE A 112 3.36 19.74 38.02
CA ILE A 112 4.33 19.94 39.11
C ILE A 112 4.23 21.36 39.66
N GLN A 113 4.17 22.37 38.78
CA GLN A 113 3.96 23.76 39.19
C GLN A 113 2.59 23.94 39.87
N ALA A 114 1.55 23.29 39.35
CA ALA A 114 0.23 23.31 39.97
C ALA A 114 0.18 22.55 41.30
N SER A 115 0.98 21.50 41.51
CA SER A 115 1.08 20.80 42.80
C SER A 115 1.88 21.61 43.83
N ALA A 116 2.96 22.27 43.42
CA ALA A 116 3.72 23.18 44.28
C ALA A 116 2.84 24.37 44.72
N PHE A 117 2.12 24.99 43.78
CA PHE A 117 1.16 26.06 44.07
C PHE A 117 -0.04 25.56 44.90
N ARG A 118 -0.46 24.30 44.76
CA ARG A 118 -1.54 23.70 45.59
C ARG A 118 -1.08 23.36 47.00
N LEU A 119 0.20 23.04 47.22
CA LEU A 119 0.74 22.85 48.56
C LEU A 119 0.64 24.16 49.34
N GLU A 120 1.00 25.27 48.70
CA GLU A 120 0.88 26.63 49.24
C GLU A 120 -0.59 27.06 49.42
N LYS A 121 -1.47 26.71 48.46
CA LYS A 121 -2.90 27.07 48.48
C LYS A 121 -3.80 26.11 49.27
N SER A 122 -3.26 25.04 49.85
CA SER A 122 -4.05 24.08 50.67
C SER A 122 -4.67 24.71 51.92
N LEU A 123 -4.29 25.93 52.28
CA LEU A 123 -4.94 26.75 53.30
C LEU A 123 -6.21 27.47 52.81
N THR A 124 -6.49 27.57 51.51
CA THR A 124 -7.72 28.21 51.00
C THR A 124 -8.29 27.54 49.75
N PHE A 125 -9.45 26.92 49.95
CA PHE A 125 -10.50 26.66 48.96
C PHE A 125 -10.37 25.43 48.04
N PHE A 126 -11.23 24.45 48.32
CA PHE A 126 -11.58 23.33 47.45
C PHE A 126 -12.48 23.79 46.29
N ASP A 127 -12.42 23.02 45.20
CA ASP A 127 -13.45 22.92 44.14
C ASP A 127 -13.35 23.84 42.88
N SER A 128 -12.49 23.48 41.93
CA SER A 128 -12.55 24.01 40.54
C SER A 128 -11.98 23.07 39.48
N LYS A 129 -11.85 21.76 39.78
CA LYS A 129 -11.11 20.82 38.91
C LYS A 129 -11.89 20.34 37.67
N SER A 130 -13.22 20.49 37.60
CA SER A 130 -14.05 19.85 36.56
C SER A 130 -14.24 20.66 35.27
N LEU A 131 -14.22 22.00 35.32
CA LEU A 131 -14.60 22.84 34.17
C LEU A 131 -13.53 22.91 33.06
N PHE A 132 -12.25 22.80 33.41
CA PHE A 132 -11.15 22.88 32.44
C PHE A 132 -10.98 21.61 31.58
N SER A 133 -11.53 20.48 32.01
CA SER A 133 -11.50 19.23 31.25
C SER A 133 -12.42 19.31 30.01
N ASN A 134 -13.62 19.87 30.18
CA ASN A 134 -14.63 19.94 29.12
C ASN A 134 -14.28 20.90 27.98
N ARG A 135 -13.61 22.03 28.25
CA ARG A 135 -13.26 23.02 27.22
C ARG A 135 -12.35 22.45 26.11
N ARG A 136 -11.40 21.58 26.48
CA ARG A 136 -10.52 20.90 25.50
C ARG A 136 -11.28 19.89 24.65
N VAL A 137 -12.19 19.13 25.27
CA VAL A 137 -13.01 18.14 24.56
C VAL A 137 -13.92 18.83 23.53
N ILE A 138 -14.59 19.91 23.93
CA ILE A 138 -15.47 20.69 23.05
C ILE A 138 -14.68 21.25 21.87
N ARG A 139 -13.52 21.88 22.12
CA ARG A 139 -12.66 22.42 21.05
C ARG A 139 -12.19 21.33 20.08
N ASN A 140 -11.78 20.18 20.60
CA ASN A 140 -11.36 19.05 19.77
C ASN A 140 -12.51 18.49 18.91
N ARG A 141 -13.72 18.41 19.46
CA ARG A 141 -14.93 18.01 18.72
C ARG A 141 -15.25 19.01 17.60
N TRP A 142 -15.10 20.30 17.88
CA TRP A 142 -15.31 21.35 16.88
C TRP A 142 -14.27 21.29 15.75
N HIS A 143 -12.98 21.16 16.08
CA HIS A 143 -11.94 20.98 15.05
C HIS A 143 -12.19 19.73 14.21
N LEU A 144 -12.60 18.62 14.83
CA LEU A 144 -12.94 17.39 14.13
C LEU A 144 -14.12 17.58 13.17
N TYR A 145 -15.17 18.29 13.61
CA TYR A 145 -16.31 18.62 12.76
C TYR A 145 -15.87 19.45 11.54
N VAL A 146 -15.05 20.48 11.76
CA VAL A 146 -14.51 21.32 10.67
C VAL A 146 -13.63 20.51 9.71
N THR A 147 -12.80 19.60 10.21
CA THR A 147 -12.00 18.76 9.32
C THR A 147 -12.88 17.83 8.48
N LEU A 148 -13.95 17.28 9.07
CA LEU A 148 -14.88 16.37 8.38
C LEU A 148 -15.84 17.09 7.42
N ILE A 149 -16.15 18.37 7.64
CA ILE A 149 -16.96 19.15 6.69
C ILE A 149 -16.16 19.45 5.42
N ASN A 150 -14.89 19.80 5.58
CA ASN A 150 -13.99 20.13 4.47
C ASN A 150 -13.44 18.90 3.74
N ASN A 151 -13.46 17.71 4.35
CA ASN A 151 -12.90 16.48 3.76
C ASN A 151 -13.93 15.33 3.77
N PRO A 152 -14.87 15.28 2.79
CA PRO A 152 -15.95 14.31 2.79
C PRO A 152 -15.47 12.85 2.69
N ALA A 153 -14.37 12.59 1.96
CA ALA A 153 -13.79 11.24 1.82
C ALA A 153 -13.37 10.62 3.17
N LEU A 154 -12.99 11.45 4.15
CA LEU A 154 -12.59 10.98 5.48
C LEU A 154 -13.77 10.49 6.33
N ARG A 155 -15.02 10.84 5.98
CA ARG A 155 -16.22 10.39 6.71
C ARG A 155 -16.41 8.88 6.56
N THR A 156 -16.30 8.38 5.35
CA THR A 156 -16.45 6.96 5.03
C THR A 156 -15.33 6.14 5.69
N SER A 157 -14.07 6.54 5.49
CA SER A 157 -12.91 5.85 6.08
C SER A 157 -12.89 5.88 7.62
N ARG A 158 -13.45 6.93 8.23
CA ARG A 158 -13.58 7.01 9.69
C ARG A 158 -14.67 6.07 10.19
N ARG A 159 -15.83 6.03 9.54
CA ARG A 159 -16.94 5.15 9.92
C ARG A 159 -16.50 3.69 9.89
N THR A 160 -15.86 3.26 8.80
CA THR A 160 -15.38 1.88 8.67
C THR A 160 -14.39 1.50 9.78
N ARG A 161 -13.42 2.37 10.12
CA ARG A 161 -12.48 2.11 11.22
C ARG A 161 -13.12 2.03 12.61
N LEU A 162 -14.23 2.74 12.83
CA LEU A 162 -14.96 2.71 14.11
C LEU A 162 -15.86 1.48 14.23
N ASP A 163 -16.33 0.93 13.10
CA ASP A 163 -17.17 -0.27 13.10
C ASP A 163 -16.34 -1.54 13.39
N VAL A 164 -15.05 -1.59 13.01
CA VAL A 164 -14.18 -2.78 13.22
C VAL A 164 -14.10 -3.25 14.68
N PRO A 165 -13.79 -2.42 15.69
CA PRO A 165 -13.74 -2.88 17.09
C PRO A 165 -15.11 -3.32 17.61
N THR A 166 -16.20 -2.71 17.13
CA THR A 166 -17.56 -3.12 17.52
C THR A 166 -17.96 -4.46 16.90
N MET A 167 -17.52 -4.74 15.67
CA MET A 167 -17.68 -6.05 15.06
C MET A 167 -16.86 -7.12 15.76
N VAL A 168 -15.58 -6.86 16.07
CA VAL A 168 -14.72 -7.81 16.78
C VAL A 168 -15.28 -8.11 18.18
N ASN A 169 -15.72 -7.08 18.92
CA ASN A 169 -16.35 -7.30 20.22
C ASN A 169 -17.67 -8.09 20.12
N ARG A 170 -18.47 -7.88 19.06
CA ARG A 170 -19.67 -8.69 18.80
C ARG A 170 -19.32 -10.14 18.45
N MET A 171 -18.29 -10.37 17.65
CA MET A 171 -17.82 -11.72 17.29
C MET A 171 -17.31 -12.48 18.52
N ILE A 172 -16.55 -11.81 19.39
CA ILE A 172 -16.08 -12.38 20.67
C ILE A 172 -17.27 -12.70 21.58
N GLN A 173 -18.27 -11.82 21.67
CA GLN A 173 -19.49 -12.06 22.44
C GLN A 173 -20.32 -13.23 21.89
N THR A 174 -20.43 -13.37 20.56
CA THR A 174 -21.11 -14.53 19.95
C THR A 174 -20.34 -15.82 20.14
N ALA A 175 -19.00 -15.79 20.11
CA ALA A 175 -18.17 -16.97 20.35
C ALA A 175 -18.20 -17.40 21.82
N ALA A 176 -18.19 -16.45 22.76
CA ALA A 176 -18.35 -16.70 24.18
C ALA A 176 -19.74 -17.29 24.50
N GLY A 177 -20.81 -16.72 23.91
CA GLY A 177 -22.16 -17.27 24.07
C GLY A 177 -22.34 -18.68 23.49
N LEU A 178 -21.58 -19.04 22.46
CA LEU A 178 -21.61 -20.39 21.86
C LEU A 178 -20.84 -21.42 22.72
N HIS A 179 -19.79 -20.97 23.41
CA HIS A 179 -19.06 -21.80 24.37
C HIS A 179 -19.89 -22.09 25.63
N ASP A 180 -20.63 -21.11 26.13
CA ASP A 180 -21.53 -21.30 27.28
C ASP A 180 -22.70 -22.23 26.92
N TYR A 181 -23.24 -22.12 25.71
CA TYR A 181 -24.30 -23.02 25.21
C TYR A 181 -23.82 -24.47 25.08
N LEU A 182 -22.57 -24.67 24.62
CA LEU A 182 -21.97 -26.01 24.54
C LEU A 182 -21.67 -26.59 25.93
N LEU A 183 -21.22 -25.78 26.89
CA LEU A 183 -21.00 -26.24 28.27
C LEU A 183 -22.30 -26.63 28.98
N ASP A 184 -23.38 -25.89 28.76
CA ASP A 184 -24.71 -26.22 29.31
C ASP A 184 -25.27 -27.53 28.73
N ASP A 185 -25.07 -27.79 27.43
CA ASP A 185 -25.41 -29.07 26.78
C ASP A 185 -24.59 -30.25 27.38
N TRP A 186 -23.29 -30.05 27.61
CA TRP A 186 -22.44 -31.07 28.27
C TRP A 186 -22.86 -31.36 29.71
N HIS A 187 -23.34 -30.36 30.46
CA HIS A 187 -23.81 -30.53 31.83
C HIS A 187 -25.21 -31.16 31.92
N TYR A 188 -26.06 -31.01 30.90
CA TYR A 188 -27.36 -31.69 30.80
C TYR A 188 -27.23 -33.18 30.47
N GLN A 189 -26.25 -33.57 29.65
CA GLN A 189 -26.07 -34.97 29.25
C GLN A 189 -25.58 -35.89 30.39
N GLY A 190 -25.15 -35.33 31.53
CA GLY A 190 -24.58 -36.09 32.66
C GLY A 190 -25.58 -36.57 33.72
N TYR A 191 -26.86 -36.19 33.65
CA TYR A 191 -27.86 -36.53 34.68
C TYR A 191 -28.92 -37.57 34.25
N ASP A 192 -28.89 -38.04 33.01
CA ASP A 192 -29.76 -39.11 32.53
C ASP A 192 -29.04 -40.47 32.57
N ASN A 193 -28.72 -40.94 33.78
CA ASN A 193 -28.49 -42.37 34.01
C ASN A 193 -29.60 -42.90 34.93
N PRO A 194 -30.70 -43.45 34.37
CA PRO A 194 -31.71 -44.13 35.16
C PRO A 194 -31.13 -45.45 35.65
N SER A 195 -30.82 -45.47 36.93
CA SER A 195 -30.72 -46.71 37.69
C SER A 195 -32.04 -47.47 37.65
N TRP A 196 -31.90 -48.81 37.64
CA TRP A 196 -32.87 -49.89 37.90
C TRP A 196 -33.62 -50.48 36.70
N HIS A 197 -33.24 -51.72 36.31
CA HIS A 197 -34.14 -52.88 36.30
C HIS A 197 -33.34 -54.20 36.19
N MET A 198 -33.51 -55.04 37.22
CA MET A 198 -33.08 -56.44 37.46
C MET A 198 -31.62 -56.72 37.81
#